data_AF-A0A174HKX8-F1
#
_entry.id   AF-A0A174HKX8-F1
#
_cell.length_a   1.000
_cell.length_b   1.000
_cell.length_c   1.000
_cell.angle_alpha   90.00
_cell.angle_beta   90.00
_cell.angle_gamma   90.00
#
_symmetry.space_group_name_H-M   'P 1'
#
loop_
_entity.id
_entity.type
_entity.pdbx_description
1 polymer ?
#
loop_
_entity_poly.entity_id
_entity_poly.type
_entity_poly.pdbx_seq_one_letter_code
_entity_poly.pdbx_strand_id
1 'polypeptide(L)'
;MSELVNVKAEKVNNEIESLNQNEIMEEVKKTSVGVKMQAVEEARQNLMKAKNVLEANKDAEANIKKSAQVNVGKAESAYLEALKKVELPTTKIEVWNEVTNTAEQVIFTKEQKEIIIATSVYSMAVSKVNIECGKDLITNEHFDKVPLYITEAALFYNADIELKDLNGNTVPKGTPNVYVPVDKANGYWQWSSYHEYNLNAIVKDDAELTIENVRIKTFDSLQEFGKYRGVNNVLSRSFNGLEKAGNAALATQQEFFNKVFQKALELKTNISVVTKYYNFGKTLSLKVWNSAMQGVCEAKLEKYDLTVGDTIIKTLNDMKISKDTIRHRYMIDAITQLANYAPNGEDKKIGLDETLNTIKTLNESSIRIINEVKSDHVNTIYSEMLTQYLKNHGVIKEEQAA
;
A
#
# COMPACT_ATOMS: atom_id res chain seq x y z
N MET A 1 -26.50 -64.56 -29.99
CA MET A 1 -25.73 -65.57 -29.25
C MET A 1 -24.33 -65.00 -29.11
N SER A 2 -23.72 -64.73 -27.96
CA SER A 2 -23.83 -65.06 -26.52
C SER A 2 -22.64 -64.25 -25.95
N GLU A 3 -22.56 -63.67 -24.76
CA GLU A 3 -23.26 -63.74 -23.49
C GLU A 3 -22.82 -62.48 -22.73
N LEU A 4 -23.70 -61.97 -21.87
CA LEU A 4 -23.37 -60.98 -20.86
C LEU A 4 -22.38 -61.57 -19.84
N VAL A 5 -21.27 -60.87 -19.57
CA VAL A 5 -20.60 -60.97 -18.28
C VAL A 5 -20.40 -59.57 -17.73
N ASN A 6 -21.20 -59.29 -16.71
CA ASN A 6 -21.22 -58.09 -15.89
C ASN A 6 -20.05 -58.19 -14.90
N VAL A 7 -19.00 -57.38 -15.05
CA VAL A 7 -17.93 -57.26 -14.06
C VAL A 7 -17.99 -55.87 -13.46
N LYS A 8 -18.19 -55.87 -12.14
CA LYS A 8 -18.40 -54.75 -11.23
C LYS A 8 -17.39 -53.62 -11.46
N ALA A 9 -17.90 -52.41 -11.64
CA ALA A 9 -17.12 -51.20 -11.46
C ALA A 9 -16.67 -51.10 -10.00
N GLU A 10 -15.38 -51.34 -9.73
CA GLU A 10 -14.74 -50.91 -8.50
C GLU A 10 -14.72 -49.38 -8.48
N LYS A 11 -15.71 -48.79 -7.79
CA LYS A 11 -15.57 -47.45 -7.24
C LYS A 11 -14.49 -47.53 -6.17
N VAL A 12 -13.26 -47.16 -6.54
CA VAL A 12 -12.28 -46.69 -5.56
C VAL A 12 -12.85 -45.40 -4.98
N ASN A 13 -13.50 -45.51 -3.81
CA ASN A 13 -13.73 -44.38 -2.94
C ASN A 13 -12.35 -43.89 -2.48
N ASN A 14 -11.74 -42.98 -3.24
CA ASN A 14 -10.81 -42.03 -2.66
C ASN A 14 -11.67 -41.03 -1.87
N GLU A 15 -12.06 -41.43 -0.65
CA GLU A 15 -12.29 -40.46 0.42
C GLU A 15 -10.93 -39.83 0.72
N ILE A 16 -10.53 -38.87 -0.11
CA ILE A 16 -9.67 -37.80 0.39
C ILE A 16 -10.62 -37.02 1.28
N GLU A 17 -10.55 -37.29 2.59
CA GLU A 17 -11.08 -36.39 3.61
C GLU A 17 -10.71 -34.98 3.16
N SER A 18 -11.74 -34.17 2.90
CA SER A 18 -11.57 -32.73 2.83
C SER A 18 -11.23 -32.27 4.25
N LEU A 19 -9.99 -32.55 4.67
CA LEU A 19 -9.41 -32.07 5.91
C LEU A 19 -9.57 -30.57 5.85
N ASN A 20 -10.39 -30.10 6.78
CA ASN A 20 -10.93 -28.76 6.89
C ASN A 20 -9.78 -27.74 6.81
N GLN A 21 -9.52 -27.20 5.61
CA GLN A 21 -8.40 -26.28 5.36
C GLN A 21 -8.49 -25.05 6.28
N ASN A 22 -9.70 -24.68 6.71
CA ASN A 22 -9.94 -23.61 7.67
C ASN A 22 -9.47 -23.96 9.08
N GLU A 23 -9.63 -25.22 9.52
CA GLU A 23 -9.24 -25.70 10.85
C GLU A 23 -7.71 -25.87 10.93
N ILE A 24 -7.10 -26.42 9.88
CA ILE A 24 -5.64 -26.48 9.73
C ILE A 24 -5.05 -25.06 9.68
N MET A 25 -5.69 -24.12 8.97
CA MET A 25 -5.22 -22.73 8.90
C MET A 25 -5.37 -21.98 10.23
N GLU A 26 -6.43 -22.25 11.02
CA GLU A 26 -6.56 -21.71 12.37
C GLU A 26 -5.52 -22.29 13.34
N GLU A 27 -5.25 -23.59 13.26
CA GLU A 27 -4.25 -24.27 14.09
C GLU A 27 -2.83 -23.80 13.75
N VAL A 28 -2.52 -23.61 12.46
CA VAL A 28 -1.26 -23.01 11.99
C VAL A 28 -1.13 -21.56 12.45
N LYS A 29 -2.22 -20.76 12.45
CA LYS A 29 -2.20 -19.38 12.98
C LYS A 29 -1.94 -19.35 14.49
N LYS A 30 -2.65 -20.17 15.27
CA LYS A 30 -2.42 -20.28 16.73
C LYS A 30 -0.99 -20.71 17.04
N THR A 31 -0.45 -21.65 16.26
CA THR A 31 0.94 -22.11 16.39
C THR A 31 1.93 -21.02 16.01
N SER A 32 1.69 -20.27 14.93
CA SER A 32 2.52 -19.11 14.53
C SER A 32 2.58 -18.03 15.62
N VAL A 33 1.42 -17.67 16.19
CA VAL A 33 1.35 -16.69 17.29
C VAL A 33 2.11 -17.20 18.52
N GLY A 34 1.94 -18.48 18.88
CA GLY A 34 2.66 -19.12 19.99
C GLY A 34 4.19 -19.12 19.80
N VAL A 35 4.68 -19.46 18.60
CA VAL A 35 6.11 -19.46 18.25
C VAL A 35 6.70 -18.05 18.29
N LYS A 36 5.96 -17.04 17.79
CA LYS A 36 6.38 -15.63 17.83
C LYS A 36 6.51 -15.13 19.27
N MET A 37 5.57 -15.46 20.15
CA MET A 37 5.63 -15.09 21.57
C MET A 37 6.77 -15.80 22.31
N GLN A 38 7.06 -17.06 21.96
CA GLN A 38 8.22 -17.76 22.49
C GLN A 38 9.53 -17.08 22.08
N ALA A 39 9.68 -16.69 20.81
CA ALA A 39 10.86 -15.99 20.33
C ALA A 39 11.07 -14.64 21.04
N VAL A 40 9.99 -13.93 21.37
CA VAL A 40 10.02 -12.70 22.17
C VAL A 40 10.55 -12.97 23.57
N GLU A 41 10.04 -13.99 24.25
CA GLU A 41 10.48 -14.34 25.61
C GLU A 41 11.94 -14.84 25.62
N GLU A 42 12.37 -15.65 24.64
CA GLU A 42 13.77 -16.07 24.51
C GLU A 42 14.70 -14.87 24.30
N ALA A 43 14.31 -13.92 23.45
CA ALA A 43 15.08 -12.70 23.21
C ALA A 43 15.15 -11.82 24.48
N ARG A 44 14.05 -11.69 25.23
CA ARG A 44 14.00 -11.00 26.53
C ARG A 44 14.95 -11.64 27.55
N GLN A 45 14.94 -12.97 27.67
CA GLN A 45 15.84 -13.71 28.58
C GLN A 45 17.30 -13.55 28.18
N ASN A 46 17.62 -13.53 26.88
CA ASN A 46 18.97 -13.27 26.40
C ASN A 46 19.44 -11.85 26.71
N LEU A 47 18.55 -10.86 26.60
CA LEU A 47 18.84 -9.49 27.03
C LEU A 47 19.10 -9.41 28.54
N MET A 48 18.28 -10.08 29.36
CA MET A 48 18.50 -10.14 30.81
C MET A 48 19.86 -10.74 31.16
N LYS A 49 20.25 -11.84 30.51
CA LYS A 49 21.59 -12.44 30.67
C LYS A 49 22.71 -11.47 30.27
N ALA A 50 22.56 -10.77 29.14
CA ALA A 50 23.56 -9.80 28.69
C ALA A 50 23.70 -8.63 29.67
N LYS A 51 22.60 -8.10 30.20
CA LYS A 51 22.61 -7.05 31.24
C LYS A 51 23.31 -7.53 32.52
N ASN A 52 23.04 -8.76 32.97
CA ASN A 52 23.73 -9.35 34.13
C ASN A 52 25.23 -9.50 33.91
N VAL A 53 25.66 -9.92 32.72
CA VAL A 53 27.09 -9.99 32.36
C VAL A 53 27.72 -8.60 32.38
N LEU A 54 27.04 -7.58 31.85
CA LEU A 54 27.54 -6.21 31.90
C LEU A 54 27.72 -5.71 33.34
N GLU A 55 26.75 -5.94 34.21
CA GLU A 55 26.81 -5.54 35.62
C GLU A 55 27.93 -6.28 36.38
N ALA A 56 28.10 -7.59 36.15
CA ALA A 56 29.18 -8.38 36.74
C ALA A 56 30.59 -7.92 36.29
N ASN A 57 30.69 -7.22 35.16
CA ASN A 57 31.95 -6.72 34.60
C ASN A 57 32.10 -5.19 34.71
N LYS A 58 31.35 -4.53 35.61
CA LYS A 58 31.37 -3.05 35.73
C LYS A 58 32.74 -2.47 36.11
N ASP A 59 33.52 -3.24 36.87
CA ASP A 59 34.86 -2.91 37.38
C ASP A 59 35.98 -3.61 36.58
N ALA A 60 35.63 -4.29 35.48
CA ALA A 60 36.59 -4.96 34.61
C ALA A 60 37.37 -3.97 33.72
N GLU A 61 38.41 -4.45 33.05
CA GLU A 61 39.17 -3.67 32.07
C GLU A 61 38.27 -3.09 30.96
N ALA A 62 38.65 -1.92 30.43
CA ALA A 62 37.85 -1.17 29.46
C ALA A 62 37.43 -2.00 28.24
N ASN A 63 38.28 -2.91 27.75
CA ASN A 63 37.98 -3.78 26.62
C ASN A 63 36.87 -4.79 26.95
N ILE A 64 36.86 -5.35 28.16
CA ILE A 64 35.84 -6.31 28.62
C ILE A 64 34.51 -5.60 28.79
N LYS A 65 34.52 -4.42 29.43
CA LYS A 65 33.32 -3.58 29.59
C LYS A 65 32.71 -3.18 28.24
N LYS A 66 33.54 -2.75 27.29
CA LYS A 66 33.09 -2.42 25.93
C LYS A 66 32.49 -3.63 25.21
N SER A 67 33.09 -4.81 25.34
CA SER A 67 32.55 -6.04 24.78
C SER A 67 31.18 -6.40 25.37
N ALA A 68 31.03 -6.30 26.69
CA ALA A 68 29.75 -6.54 27.36
C ALA A 68 28.67 -5.54 26.92
N GLN A 69 29.01 -4.25 26.77
CA GLN A 69 28.10 -3.22 26.24
C GLN A 69 27.63 -3.54 24.81
N VAL A 70 28.55 -3.97 23.94
CA VAL A 70 28.20 -4.38 22.56
C VAL A 70 27.24 -5.58 22.58
N ASN A 71 27.44 -6.53 23.48
CA ASN A 71 26.54 -7.70 23.61
C ASN A 71 25.15 -7.30 24.09
N VAL A 72 25.04 -6.34 25.02
CA VAL A 72 23.74 -5.77 25.41
C VAL A 72 23.07 -5.13 24.20
N GLY A 73 23.75 -4.26 23.44
CA GLY A 73 23.17 -3.61 22.27
C GLY A 73 22.71 -4.59 21.17
N LYS A 74 23.42 -5.72 21.00
CA LYS A 74 22.98 -6.81 20.11
C LYS A 74 21.72 -7.50 20.63
N ALA A 75 21.65 -7.78 21.93
CA ALA A 75 20.49 -8.41 22.55
C ALA A 75 19.26 -7.48 22.55
N GLU A 76 19.44 -6.18 22.76
CA GLU A 76 18.40 -5.16 22.63
C GLU A 76 17.83 -5.14 21.21
N SER A 77 18.70 -5.11 20.21
CA SER A 77 18.30 -5.17 18.79
C SER A 77 17.52 -6.44 18.46
N ALA A 78 17.99 -7.60 18.95
CA ALA A 78 17.32 -8.88 18.73
C ALA A 78 15.93 -8.92 19.39
N TYR A 79 15.79 -8.36 20.60
CA TYR A 79 14.51 -8.29 21.30
C TYR A 79 13.54 -7.35 20.59
N LEU A 80 13.99 -6.17 20.14
CA LEU A 80 13.19 -5.26 19.33
C LEU A 80 12.67 -5.91 18.05
N GLU A 81 13.54 -6.63 17.33
CA GLU A 81 13.17 -7.34 16.10
C GLU A 81 12.18 -8.51 16.35
N ALA A 82 12.24 -9.14 17.53
CA ALA A 82 11.23 -10.12 17.92
C ALA A 82 9.87 -9.46 18.20
N LEU A 83 9.86 -8.34 18.93
CA LEU A 83 8.64 -7.57 19.22
C LEU A 83 7.97 -7.04 17.94
N LYS A 84 8.75 -6.62 16.93
CA LYS A 84 8.24 -6.18 15.62
C LYS A 84 7.59 -7.30 14.80
N LYS A 85 7.72 -8.56 15.20
CA LYS A 85 7.07 -9.70 14.54
C LYS A 85 5.80 -10.15 15.24
N VAL A 86 5.51 -9.62 16.43
CA VAL A 86 4.27 -9.90 17.18
C VAL A 86 3.08 -9.46 16.34
N GLU A 87 2.09 -10.33 16.26
CA GLU A 87 0.82 -10.05 15.60
C GLU A 87 -0.10 -9.33 16.57
N LEU A 88 -0.88 -8.38 16.06
CA LEU A 88 -1.91 -7.65 16.82
C LEU A 88 -1.35 -6.94 18.08
N PRO A 89 -0.26 -6.17 17.96
CA PRO A 89 0.25 -5.39 19.09
C PRO A 89 -0.83 -4.42 19.61
N THR A 90 -0.99 -4.39 20.93
CA THR A 90 -1.93 -3.49 21.60
C THR A 90 -1.28 -2.14 21.92
N THR A 91 -2.09 -1.10 21.89
CA THR A 91 -1.71 0.28 22.22
C THR A 91 -2.62 0.79 23.33
N LYS A 92 -2.02 1.32 24.39
CA LYS A 92 -2.72 1.96 25.51
C LYS A 92 -3.15 3.37 25.13
N ILE A 93 -4.43 3.68 25.30
CA ILE A 93 -5.02 4.96 24.91
C ILE A 93 -5.96 5.53 25.98
N GLU A 94 -6.01 6.86 26.09
CA GLU A 94 -7.07 7.60 26.78
C GLU A 94 -8.13 8.01 25.76
N VAL A 95 -9.28 7.33 25.78
CA VAL A 95 -10.43 7.65 24.92
C VAL A 95 -11.27 8.74 25.57
N TRP A 96 -11.61 9.76 24.79
CA TRP A 96 -12.51 10.83 25.17
C TRP A 96 -13.85 10.61 24.48
N ASN A 97 -14.85 10.20 25.25
CA ASN A 97 -16.20 9.96 24.76
C ASN A 97 -17.03 11.22 24.95
N GLU A 98 -17.59 11.75 23.87
CA GLU A 98 -18.53 12.86 23.93
C GLU A 98 -19.87 12.35 24.49
N VAL A 99 -20.27 12.86 25.65
CA VAL A 99 -21.53 12.47 26.31
C VAL A 99 -22.60 13.55 26.25
N THR A 100 -22.21 14.78 25.93
CA THR A 100 -23.13 15.90 25.72
C THR A 100 -22.55 16.84 24.69
N ASN A 101 -23.37 17.21 23.71
CA ASN A 101 -23.03 18.18 22.68
C ASN A 101 -24.25 19.06 22.41
N THR A 102 -24.20 20.26 22.96
CA THR A 102 -25.23 21.28 22.85
C THR A 102 -24.60 22.55 22.31
N ALA A 103 -25.41 23.54 21.90
CA ALA A 103 -24.89 24.82 21.43
C ALA A 103 -24.05 25.56 22.48
N GLU A 104 -24.25 25.28 23.78
CA GLU A 104 -23.59 25.98 24.90
C GLU A 104 -22.40 25.22 25.47
N GLN A 105 -22.43 23.88 25.44
CA GLN A 105 -21.41 23.05 26.06
C GLN A 105 -21.19 21.72 25.35
N VAL A 106 -19.94 21.25 25.43
CA VAL A 106 -19.54 19.90 25.08
C VAL A 106 -18.90 19.25 26.31
N ILE A 107 -19.38 18.07 26.70
CA ILE A 107 -18.86 17.32 27.86
C ILE A 107 -18.25 16.01 27.37
N PHE A 108 -17.05 15.71 27.85
CA PHE A 108 -16.35 14.47 27.59
C PHE A 108 -16.20 13.65 28.88
N THR A 109 -16.37 12.34 28.78
CA THR A 109 -15.85 11.38 29.75
C THR A 109 -14.58 10.75 29.20
N LYS A 110 -13.68 10.35 30.10
CA LYS A 110 -12.41 9.73 29.73
C LYS A 110 -12.33 8.32 30.26
N GLU A 111 -11.77 7.41 29.48
CA GLU A 111 -11.47 6.05 29.92
C GLU A 111 -10.17 5.55 29.29
N GLN A 112 -9.49 4.64 29.99
CA GLN A 112 -8.29 3.98 29.48
C GLN A 112 -8.69 2.68 28.76
N LYS A 113 -8.12 2.45 27.57
CA LYS A 113 -8.34 1.24 26.78
C LYS A 113 -7.06 0.73 26.16
N GLU A 114 -7.04 -0.57 25.88
CA GLU A 114 -6.06 -1.20 25.00
C GLU A 114 -6.74 -1.55 23.68
N ILE A 115 -6.15 -1.08 22.58
CA ILE A 115 -6.69 -1.27 21.24
C ILE A 115 -5.61 -1.71 20.26
N ILE A 116 -6.01 -2.29 19.13
CA ILE A 116 -5.12 -2.59 18.01
C ILE A 116 -5.31 -1.49 16.97
N ILE A 117 -4.22 -0.81 16.61
CA ILE A 117 -4.22 0.13 15.50
C ILE A 117 -3.87 -0.61 14.21
N ALA A 118 -4.74 -0.44 13.22
CA ALA A 118 -4.57 -1.01 11.90
C ALA A 118 -4.48 0.06 10.81
N THR A 119 -3.83 -0.32 9.72
CA THR A 119 -3.67 0.47 8.50
C THR A 119 -4.28 -0.27 7.33
N SER A 120 -4.80 0.47 6.36
CA SER A 120 -5.29 -0.07 5.09
C SER A 120 -4.45 0.47 3.94
N VAL A 121 -4.70 -0.03 2.73
CA VAL A 121 -4.13 0.54 1.49
C VAL A 121 -4.48 2.03 1.29
N TYR A 122 -5.49 2.55 2.00
CA TYR A 122 -5.91 3.95 1.95
C TYR A 122 -5.29 4.82 3.06
N SER A 123 -4.54 4.22 4.00
CA SER A 123 -3.84 4.95 5.05
C SER A 123 -2.76 5.86 4.46
N MET A 124 -2.47 6.97 5.15
CA MET A 124 -1.37 7.84 4.73
C MET A 124 -0.01 7.19 4.97
N ALA A 125 0.94 7.47 4.09
CA ALA A 125 2.29 6.96 4.21
C ALA A 125 3.02 7.61 5.40
N VAL A 126 3.77 6.78 6.13
CA VAL A 126 4.65 7.18 7.23
C VAL A 126 6.08 6.79 6.84
N SER A 127 6.98 7.76 6.79
CA SER A 127 8.39 7.51 6.47
C SER A 127 9.17 7.15 7.75
N LYS A 128 10.28 6.43 7.61
CA LYS A 128 11.19 6.16 8.72
C LYS A 128 11.68 7.45 9.40
N VAL A 129 11.96 8.50 8.60
CA VAL A 129 12.39 9.81 9.11
C VAL A 129 11.31 10.43 10.02
N ASN A 130 10.04 10.31 9.63
CA ASN A 130 8.93 10.83 10.43
C ASN A 130 8.85 10.11 11.78
N ILE A 131 9.05 8.79 11.79
CA ILE A 131 9.00 7.98 13.01
C ILE A 131 10.17 8.33 13.93
N GLU A 132 11.40 8.41 13.40
CA GLU A 132 12.59 8.76 14.19
C GLU A 132 12.45 10.14 14.84
N CYS A 133 12.09 11.18 14.07
CA CYS A 133 11.85 12.50 14.65
C CYS A 133 10.65 12.49 15.61
N GLY A 134 9.59 11.76 15.28
CA GLY A 134 8.38 11.74 16.07
C GLY A 134 8.56 11.14 17.46
N LYS A 135 9.43 10.12 17.63
CA LYS A 135 9.73 9.52 18.94
C LYS A 135 10.28 10.53 19.95
N ASP A 136 11.14 11.44 19.49
CA ASP A 136 11.69 12.49 20.35
C ASP A 136 10.62 13.56 20.63
N LEU A 137 9.81 13.91 19.63
CA LEU A 137 8.80 14.96 19.75
C LEU A 137 7.65 14.59 20.70
N ILE A 138 7.15 13.35 20.67
CA ILE A 138 6.01 12.93 21.51
C ILE A 138 6.31 12.95 23.02
N THR A 139 7.59 13.02 23.41
CA THR A 139 8.02 13.18 24.82
C THR A 139 8.38 14.60 25.20
N ASN A 140 8.35 15.54 24.24
CA ASN A 140 8.68 16.93 24.47
C ASN A 140 7.55 17.63 25.25
N GLU A 141 7.91 18.41 26.26
CA GLU A 141 6.94 19.13 27.11
C GLU A 141 6.09 20.18 26.36
N HIS A 142 6.58 20.67 25.22
CA HIS A 142 5.86 21.61 24.35
C HIS A 142 5.03 20.92 23.27
N PHE A 143 4.99 19.58 23.24
CA PHE A 143 4.18 18.83 22.29
C PHE A 143 2.70 18.88 22.69
N ASP A 144 1.88 19.44 21.81
CA ASP A 144 0.44 19.54 22.06
C ASP A 144 -0.27 18.22 21.80
N LYS A 145 -1.06 17.77 22.78
CA LYS A 145 -1.85 16.53 22.73
C LYS A 145 -3.19 16.80 22.06
N VAL A 146 -3.13 17.21 20.79
CA VAL A 146 -4.30 17.46 19.96
C VAL A 146 -5.10 16.17 19.74
N PRO A 147 -6.42 16.26 19.47
CA PRO A 147 -7.24 15.07 19.26
C PRO A 147 -6.73 14.19 18.12
N LEU A 148 -6.58 12.90 18.41
CA LEU A 148 -6.34 11.86 17.40
C LEU A 148 -7.63 11.07 17.17
N TYR A 149 -7.97 10.85 15.90
CA TYR A 149 -9.24 10.27 15.50
C TYR A 149 -9.08 8.89 14.90
N ILE A 150 -9.88 7.96 15.41
CA ILE A 150 -9.94 6.58 14.93
C ILE A 150 -11.38 6.20 14.58
N THR A 151 -11.54 5.18 13.73
CA THR A 151 -12.83 4.55 13.43
C THR A 151 -12.70 3.05 13.59
N GLU A 152 -13.80 2.36 13.90
CA GLU A 152 -13.78 0.90 14.00
C GLU A 152 -13.43 0.22 12.67
N ALA A 153 -12.68 -0.88 12.76
CA ALA A 153 -12.25 -1.66 11.60
C ALA A 153 -13.40 -2.36 10.85
N ALA A 154 -14.57 -2.53 11.49
CA ALA A 154 -15.76 -3.11 10.87
C ALA A 154 -16.11 -2.45 9.53
N LEU A 155 -15.90 -1.14 9.42
CA LEU A 155 -16.12 -0.36 8.20
C LEU A 155 -15.31 -0.89 7.00
N PHE A 156 -14.09 -1.35 7.24
CA PHE A 156 -13.17 -1.85 6.21
C PHE A 156 -13.40 -3.34 5.94
N TYR A 157 -13.67 -4.11 7.00
CA TYR A 157 -14.02 -5.53 6.89
C TYR A 157 -15.25 -5.77 6.02
N ASN A 158 -16.28 -4.93 6.16
CA ASN A 158 -17.52 -5.05 5.39
C ASN A 158 -17.32 -4.78 3.88
N ALA A 159 -16.22 -4.12 3.50
CA ALA A 159 -15.84 -3.87 2.12
C ALA A 159 -14.68 -4.77 1.64
N ASP A 160 -14.37 -5.81 2.41
CA ASP A 160 -13.29 -6.77 2.14
C ASP A 160 -11.92 -6.12 1.90
N ILE A 161 -11.64 -5.03 2.62
CA ILE A 161 -10.33 -4.37 2.60
C ILE A 161 -9.42 -5.05 3.61
N GLU A 162 -8.26 -5.53 3.14
CA GLU A 162 -7.19 -6.03 4.02
C GLU A 162 -6.68 -4.92 4.96
N LEU A 163 -6.58 -5.26 6.24
CA LEU A 163 -5.97 -4.43 7.27
C LEU A 163 -4.66 -5.04 7.73
N LYS A 164 -3.69 -4.18 8.05
CA LYS A 164 -2.40 -4.55 8.63
C LYS A 164 -2.17 -3.83 9.95
N ASP A 165 -1.71 -4.53 10.98
CA ASP A 165 -1.34 -3.91 12.25
C ASP A 165 -0.10 -2.99 12.08
N LEU A 166 0.30 -2.28 13.14
CA LEU A 166 1.47 -1.40 13.08
C LEU A 166 2.81 -2.13 12.91
N ASN A 167 2.85 -3.45 13.08
CA ASN A 167 3.98 -4.31 12.76
C ASN A 167 3.94 -4.82 11.30
N GLY A 168 2.86 -4.56 10.57
CA GLY A 168 2.67 -4.94 9.17
C GLY A 168 2.03 -6.33 8.96
N ASN A 169 1.59 -7.01 10.03
CA ASN A 169 0.92 -8.30 9.90
C ASN A 169 -0.54 -8.12 9.48
N THR A 170 -1.06 -9.02 8.65
CA THR A 170 -2.47 -9.01 8.25
C THR A 170 -3.36 -9.27 9.48
N VAL A 171 -4.36 -8.42 9.68
CA VAL A 171 -5.33 -8.52 10.77
C VAL A 171 -6.52 -9.38 10.30
N PRO A 172 -6.84 -10.49 10.99
CA PRO A 172 -8.02 -11.30 10.67
C PRO A 172 -9.32 -10.50 10.71
N LYS A 173 -10.23 -10.76 9.75
CA LYS A 173 -11.55 -10.13 9.70
C LYS A 173 -12.33 -10.43 10.98
N GLY A 174 -12.95 -9.40 11.57
CA GLY A 174 -13.73 -9.55 12.81
C GLY A 174 -12.91 -9.60 14.10
N THR A 175 -11.60 -9.36 14.05
CA THR A 175 -10.78 -9.20 15.26
C THR A 175 -11.35 -8.06 16.12
N PRO A 176 -11.59 -8.28 17.43
CA PRO A 176 -12.15 -7.26 18.31
C PRO A 176 -11.14 -6.15 18.62
N ASN A 177 -11.64 -4.97 19.01
CA ASN A 177 -10.83 -3.81 19.43
C ASN A 177 -9.83 -3.30 18.37
N VAL A 178 -10.11 -3.52 17.08
CA VAL A 178 -9.29 -3.01 15.98
C VAL A 178 -9.87 -1.69 15.46
N TYR A 179 -9.00 -0.70 15.33
CA TYR A 179 -9.36 0.63 14.85
C TYR A 179 -8.40 1.12 13.77
N VAL A 180 -8.91 1.93 12.86
CA VAL A 180 -8.14 2.56 11.77
C VAL A 180 -8.08 4.07 11.98
N PRO A 181 -6.88 4.70 11.90
CA PRO A 181 -6.77 6.14 12.00
C PRO A 181 -7.53 6.88 10.87
N VAL A 182 -8.22 7.95 11.25
CA VAL A 182 -8.97 8.88 10.39
C VAL A 182 -8.21 10.20 10.21
N ASP A 183 -7.08 10.31 10.88
CA ASP A 183 -6.35 11.55 11.10
C ASP A 183 -5.80 12.22 9.83
N LYS A 184 -5.24 13.40 10.06
CA LYS A 184 -4.30 14.00 9.13
C LYS A 184 -2.95 13.31 9.22
N ALA A 185 -2.07 13.64 8.28
CA ALA A 185 -0.71 13.15 8.22
C ALA A 185 0.03 13.07 9.56
N ASN A 186 -0.04 14.14 10.34
CA ASN A 186 0.61 14.21 11.64
C ASN A 186 0.09 13.13 12.60
N GLY A 187 -1.22 12.85 12.60
CA GLY A 187 -1.78 11.79 13.44
C GLY A 187 -1.30 10.41 13.02
N TYR A 188 -1.25 10.10 11.72
CA TYR A 188 -0.64 8.84 11.24
C TYR A 188 0.81 8.69 11.70
N TRP A 189 1.58 9.77 11.70
CA TRP A 189 2.96 9.75 12.19
C TRP A 189 3.01 9.50 13.70
N GLN A 190 2.14 10.15 14.48
CA GLN A 190 2.04 9.94 15.92
C GLN A 190 1.74 8.48 16.27
N TRP A 191 0.74 7.84 15.64
CA TRP A 191 0.42 6.43 15.90
C TRP A 191 1.65 5.52 15.72
N SER A 192 2.40 5.69 14.63
CA SER A 192 3.63 4.93 14.40
C SER A 192 4.77 5.29 15.35
N SER A 193 4.90 6.57 15.72
CA SER A 193 5.93 7.04 16.66
C SER A 193 5.69 6.54 18.08
N TYR A 194 4.45 6.58 18.58
CA TYR A 194 4.11 5.99 19.88
C TYR A 194 4.34 4.49 19.91
N HIS A 195 3.96 3.78 18.84
CA HIS A 195 4.22 2.33 18.71
C HIS A 195 5.71 2.02 18.79
N GLU A 196 6.53 2.64 17.93
CA GLU A 196 7.98 2.41 17.93
C GLU A 196 8.62 2.88 19.25
N TYR A 197 8.16 3.97 19.86
CA TYR A 197 8.64 4.41 21.18
C TYR A 197 8.36 3.36 22.24
N ASN A 198 7.12 2.87 22.35
CA ASN A 198 6.74 1.88 23.37
C ASN A 198 7.49 0.56 23.20
N LEU A 199 7.73 0.12 21.96
CA LEU A 199 8.61 -1.04 21.71
C LEU A 199 10.02 -0.82 22.25
N ASN A 200 10.60 0.38 22.06
CA ASN A 200 11.90 0.72 22.62
C ASN A 200 11.88 0.82 24.14
N ALA A 201 10.80 1.34 24.72
CA ALA A 201 10.62 1.42 26.17
C ALA A 201 10.60 0.01 26.79
N ILE A 202 9.86 -0.93 26.19
CA ILE A 202 9.83 -2.35 26.61
C ILE A 202 11.24 -2.97 26.59
N VAL A 203 12.04 -2.69 25.56
CA VAL A 203 13.42 -3.21 25.46
C VAL A 203 14.31 -2.64 26.56
N LYS A 204 14.14 -1.36 26.87
CA LYS A 204 14.95 -0.65 27.88
C LYS A 204 14.49 -0.89 29.31
N ASP A 205 13.30 -1.46 29.51
CA ASP A 205 12.61 -1.54 30.80
C ASP A 205 12.18 -0.14 31.32
N ASP A 206 11.84 0.74 30.37
CA ASP A 206 11.30 2.08 30.62
C ASP A 206 9.76 2.06 30.61
N ALA A 207 9.14 3.13 31.12
CA ALA A 207 7.69 3.28 31.11
C ALA A 207 7.15 3.50 29.68
N GLU A 208 6.15 2.70 29.28
CA GLU A 208 5.38 2.92 28.06
C GLU A 208 4.54 4.20 28.16
N LEU A 209 4.34 4.86 27.03
CA LEU A 209 3.43 6.00 26.93
C LEU A 209 2.00 5.54 26.62
N THR A 210 1.05 6.23 27.22
CA THR A 210 -0.36 6.18 26.83
C THR A 210 -0.63 7.28 25.82
N ILE A 211 -1.33 6.97 24.73
CA ILE A 211 -1.74 7.97 23.75
C ILE A 211 -2.98 8.68 24.27
N GLU A 212 -2.90 9.98 24.49
CA GLU A 212 -3.98 10.77 25.08
C GLU A 212 -4.87 11.46 24.04
N ASN A 213 -6.06 11.90 24.46
CA ASN A 213 -7.02 12.65 23.63
C ASN A 213 -7.44 11.90 22.35
N VAL A 214 -7.64 10.58 22.46
CA VAL A 214 -8.12 9.76 21.35
C VAL A 214 -9.65 9.85 21.27
N ARG A 215 -10.19 10.05 20.07
CA ARG A 215 -11.63 10.20 19.83
C ARG A 215 -12.09 9.23 18.74
N ILE A 216 -13.19 8.54 19.00
CA ILE A 216 -13.77 7.60 18.04
C ILE A 216 -14.75 8.36 17.15
N LYS A 217 -14.61 8.20 15.84
CA LYS A 217 -15.54 8.68 14.82
C LYS A 217 -16.23 7.51 14.16
N THR A 218 -17.54 7.62 14.00
CA THR A 218 -18.37 6.67 13.28
C THR A 218 -18.67 7.19 11.88
N PHE A 219 -18.73 6.28 10.92
CA PHE A 219 -19.11 6.57 9.54
C PHE A 219 -20.07 5.50 9.05
N ASP A 220 -21.10 5.92 8.32
CA ASP A 220 -22.10 4.99 7.75
C ASP A 220 -21.52 4.15 6.61
N SER A 221 -20.47 4.64 5.95
CA SER A 221 -19.80 3.97 4.84
C SER A 221 -18.37 4.44 4.65
N LEU A 222 -17.59 3.64 3.91
CA LEU A 222 -16.26 4.04 3.46
C LEU A 222 -16.28 5.28 2.56
N GLN A 223 -17.40 5.54 1.89
CA GLN A 223 -17.58 6.74 1.10
C GLN A 223 -17.62 7.99 1.99
N GLU A 224 -18.41 7.95 3.07
CA GLU A 224 -18.46 9.05 4.04
C GLU A 224 -17.12 9.24 4.76
N PHE A 225 -16.43 8.14 5.11
CA PHE A 225 -15.05 8.20 5.60
C PHE A 225 -14.11 8.89 4.61
N GLY A 226 -14.19 8.56 3.32
CA GLY A 226 -13.39 9.18 2.26
C GLY A 226 -13.68 10.67 2.07
N LYS A 227 -14.96 11.06 2.08
CA LYS A 227 -15.39 12.48 2.00
C LYS A 227 -14.89 13.27 3.20
N TYR A 228 -15.09 12.73 4.41
CA TYR A 228 -14.60 13.33 5.65
C TYR A 228 -13.09 13.56 5.60
N ARG A 229 -12.32 12.53 5.22
CA ARG A 229 -10.86 12.65 5.08
C ARG A 229 -10.48 13.66 4.01
N GLY A 230 -11.16 13.68 2.87
CA GLY A 230 -10.95 14.64 1.80
C GLY A 230 -11.07 16.08 2.29
N VAL A 231 -12.20 16.43 2.91
CA VAL A 231 -12.46 17.78 3.44
C VAL A 231 -11.41 18.19 4.48
N ASN A 232 -11.11 17.30 5.44
CA ASN A 232 -10.25 17.64 6.56
C ASN A 232 -8.75 17.65 6.21
N ASN A 233 -8.34 16.96 5.15
CA ASN A 233 -6.93 16.87 4.74
C ASN A 233 -6.56 17.78 3.57
N VAL A 234 -7.50 18.29 2.78
CA VAL A 234 -7.17 19.21 1.67
C VAL A 234 -6.42 20.46 2.15
N LEU A 235 -6.71 20.94 3.36
CA LEU A 235 -6.01 22.07 3.99
C LEU A 235 -4.78 21.67 4.83
N SER A 236 -4.45 20.37 4.91
CA SER A 236 -3.25 19.86 5.59
C SER A 236 -2.04 19.82 4.66
N ARG A 237 -0.98 19.06 5.01
CA ARG A 237 -0.06 18.57 3.97
C ARG A 237 -0.94 17.90 2.92
N SER A 238 -0.86 18.38 1.68
CA SER A 238 -1.63 17.77 0.62
C SER A 238 -1.29 16.29 0.54
N PHE A 239 -2.31 15.46 0.35
CA PHE A 239 -2.13 14.05 0.00
C PHE A 239 -1.08 13.91 -1.12
N ASN A 240 -0.21 12.90 -1.01
CA ASN A 240 0.63 12.54 -2.14
C ASN A 240 -0.22 11.96 -3.28
N GLY A 241 0.35 11.77 -4.47
CA GLY A 241 -0.42 11.33 -5.64
C GLY A 241 -1.21 10.04 -5.41
N LEU A 242 -0.60 9.02 -4.80
CA LEU A 242 -1.26 7.75 -4.53
C LEU A 242 -2.35 7.88 -3.46
N GLU A 243 -2.07 8.61 -2.38
CA GLU A 243 -3.07 8.88 -1.33
C GLU A 243 -4.27 9.67 -1.89
N LYS A 244 -4.04 10.61 -2.84
CA LYS A 244 -5.10 11.34 -3.54
C LYS A 244 -6.01 10.40 -4.32
N ALA A 245 -5.43 9.49 -5.11
CA ALA A 245 -6.20 8.53 -5.90
C ALA A 245 -6.99 7.56 -5.01
N GLY A 246 -6.37 7.06 -3.94
CA GLY A 246 -7.05 6.20 -2.97
C GLY A 246 -8.22 6.91 -2.30
N ASN A 247 -8.04 8.13 -1.80
CA ASN A 247 -9.12 8.88 -1.17
C ASN A 247 -10.21 9.28 -2.19
N ALA A 248 -9.85 9.64 -3.42
CA ALA A 248 -10.81 9.93 -4.48
C ALA A 248 -11.64 8.69 -4.84
N ALA A 249 -11.03 7.51 -4.91
CA ALA A 249 -11.73 6.25 -5.12
C ALA A 249 -12.75 5.99 -4.00
N LEU A 250 -12.35 6.18 -2.73
CA LEU A 250 -13.27 6.06 -1.59
C LEU A 250 -14.40 7.08 -1.65
N ALA A 251 -14.10 8.37 -1.80
CA ALA A 251 -15.09 9.43 -1.67
C ALA A 251 -16.09 9.46 -2.84
N THR A 252 -15.65 9.12 -4.06
CA THR A 252 -16.51 9.14 -5.26
C THR A 252 -17.15 7.81 -5.56
N GLN A 253 -16.55 6.69 -5.14
CA GLN A 253 -16.92 5.33 -5.58
C GLN A 253 -16.87 5.14 -7.11
N GLN A 254 -16.21 6.03 -7.84
CA GLN A 254 -16.22 6.02 -9.30
C GLN A 254 -15.09 5.13 -9.85
N GLU A 255 -15.41 4.37 -10.91
CA GLU A 255 -14.57 3.29 -11.42
C GLU A 255 -13.20 3.76 -11.95
N PHE A 256 -13.14 4.90 -12.63
CA PHE A 256 -11.88 5.47 -13.12
C PHE A 256 -10.90 5.74 -11.97
N PHE A 257 -11.34 6.36 -10.88
CA PHE A 257 -10.43 6.61 -9.74
C PHE A 257 -9.99 5.32 -9.06
N ASN A 258 -10.89 4.35 -8.91
CA ASN A 258 -10.55 3.03 -8.39
C ASN A 258 -9.51 2.34 -9.30
N LYS A 259 -9.76 2.29 -10.60
CA LYS A 259 -8.85 1.69 -11.59
C LYS A 259 -7.47 2.34 -11.55
N VAL A 260 -7.40 3.68 -11.54
CA VAL A 260 -6.14 4.43 -11.45
C VAL A 260 -5.39 4.10 -10.16
N PHE A 261 -6.08 4.04 -9.02
CA PHE A 261 -5.48 3.70 -7.74
C PHE A 261 -4.93 2.27 -7.72
N GLN A 262 -5.74 1.27 -8.10
CA GLN A 262 -5.34 -0.13 -8.12
C GLN A 262 -4.17 -0.37 -9.08
N LYS A 263 -4.21 0.23 -10.28
CA LYS A 263 -3.13 0.07 -11.25
C LYS A 263 -1.85 0.81 -10.86
N ALA A 264 -1.96 1.91 -10.12
CA ALA A 264 -0.79 2.57 -9.54
C ALA A 264 -0.13 1.69 -8.47
N LEU A 265 -0.90 0.97 -7.65
CA LEU A 265 -0.38 -0.02 -6.69
C LEU A 265 0.27 -1.21 -7.40
N GLU A 266 -0.42 -1.82 -8.36
CA GLU A 266 0.06 -2.99 -9.12
C GLU A 266 1.36 -2.66 -9.86
N LEU A 267 1.38 -1.55 -10.59
CA LEU A 267 2.53 -1.12 -11.36
C LEU A 267 3.59 -0.43 -10.50
N LYS A 268 3.31 -0.07 -9.24
CA LYS A 268 4.21 0.73 -8.39
C LYS A 268 4.70 2.00 -9.10
N THR A 269 3.78 2.76 -9.69
CA THR A 269 4.10 4.01 -10.42
C THR A 269 3.21 5.18 -9.99
N ASN A 270 3.58 6.37 -10.44
CA ASN A 270 2.84 7.60 -10.18
C ASN A 270 1.46 7.56 -10.84
N ILE A 271 0.45 8.08 -10.12
CA ILE A 271 -0.93 8.15 -10.60
C ILE A 271 -1.07 8.94 -11.91
N SER A 272 -0.16 9.88 -12.20
CA SER A 272 -0.16 10.64 -13.44
C SER A 272 0.16 9.77 -14.65
N VAL A 273 1.05 8.79 -14.51
CA VAL A 273 1.38 7.83 -15.57
C VAL A 273 0.18 6.93 -15.84
N VAL A 274 -0.40 6.35 -14.78
CA VAL A 274 -1.59 5.49 -14.90
C VAL A 274 -2.76 6.27 -15.50
N THR A 275 -3.01 7.49 -15.03
CA THR A 275 -4.05 8.38 -15.60
C THR A 275 -3.87 8.54 -17.11
N LYS A 276 -2.64 8.71 -17.61
CA LYS A 276 -2.40 8.81 -19.05
C LYS A 276 -2.75 7.53 -19.80
N TYR A 277 -2.47 6.33 -19.24
CA TYR A 277 -2.87 5.08 -19.88
C TYR A 277 -4.39 4.98 -20.02
N TYR A 278 -5.15 5.34 -18.97
CA TYR A 278 -6.62 5.26 -18.97
C TYR A 278 -7.33 6.51 -19.51
N ASN A 279 -6.58 7.55 -19.91
CA ASN A 279 -7.09 8.78 -20.50
C ASN A 279 -6.28 9.19 -21.75
N PHE A 280 -5.78 8.19 -22.48
CA PHE A 280 -5.15 8.35 -23.79
C PHE A 280 -4.12 9.50 -23.87
N GLY A 281 -3.11 9.43 -23.00
CA GLY A 281 -2.00 10.39 -22.89
C GLY A 281 -2.30 11.66 -22.10
N LYS A 282 -3.57 11.91 -21.72
CA LYS A 282 -3.99 13.12 -21.00
C LYS A 282 -3.95 12.93 -19.49
N THR A 283 -3.64 14.02 -18.78
CA THR A 283 -3.73 14.09 -17.31
C THR A 283 -5.07 14.69 -16.87
N LEU A 284 -5.41 14.51 -15.60
CA LEU A 284 -6.45 15.30 -14.95
C LEU A 284 -5.84 16.52 -14.26
N SER A 285 -6.59 17.62 -14.21
CA SER A 285 -6.16 18.82 -13.51
C SER A 285 -6.21 18.62 -11.99
N LEU A 286 -5.45 19.43 -11.25
CA LEU A 286 -5.46 19.40 -9.79
C LEU A 286 -6.85 19.70 -9.20
N LYS A 287 -7.63 20.57 -9.87
CA LYS A 287 -9.00 20.89 -9.47
C LYS A 287 -9.91 19.65 -9.52
N VAL A 288 -9.78 18.82 -10.55
CA VAL A 288 -10.54 17.56 -10.68
C VAL A 288 -10.20 16.61 -9.54
N TRP A 289 -8.90 16.38 -9.30
CA TRP A 289 -8.46 15.53 -8.19
C TRP A 289 -8.94 16.03 -6.83
N ASN A 290 -8.83 17.32 -6.55
CA ASN A 290 -9.25 17.90 -5.28
C ASN A 290 -10.76 17.83 -5.06
N SER A 291 -11.55 17.97 -6.13
CA SER A 291 -13.01 17.81 -6.09
C SER A 291 -13.39 16.34 -5.82
N ALA A 292 -12.72 15.41 -6.50
CA ALA A 292 -12.95 13.98 -6.33
C ALA A 292 -12.64 13.49 -4.91
N MET A 293 -11.58 14.00 -4.26
CA MET A 293 -11.31 13.68 -2.86
C MET A 293 -12.45 14.07 -1.91
N GLN A 294 -13.25 15.07 -2.27
CA GLN A 294 -14.43 15.51 -1.50
C GLN A 294 -15.72 14.78 -1.94
N GLY A 295 -15.61 13.80 -2.84
CA GLY A 295 -16.74 13.05 -3.38
C GLY A 295 -17.42 13.67 -4.59
N VAL A 296 -16.85 14.73 -5.18
CA VAL A 296 -17.41 15.41 -6.36
C VAL A 296 -16.73 14.92 -7.63
N CYS A 297 -17.49 14.29 -8.53
CA CYS A 297 -16.98 13.73 -9.79
C CYS A 297 -17.52 14.49 -11.01
N GLU A 298 -16.69 14.65 -12.04
CA GLU A 298 -17.14 15.19 -13.33
C GLU A 298 -17.79 14.09 -14.19
N ALA A 299 -19.02 14.30 -14.66
CA ALA A 299 -19.79 13.33 -15.45
C ALA A 299 -19.06 12.80 -16.70
N LYS A 300 -18.10 13.55 -17.25
CA LYS A 300 -17.31 13.12 -18.42
C LYS A 300 -16.45 11.89 -18.13
N LEU A 301 -16.08 11.64 -16.87
CA LEU A 301 -15.23 10.52 -16.47
C LEU A 301 -15.98 9.17 -16.57
N GLU A 302 -17.31 9.18 -16.50
CA GLU A 302 -18.15 7.98 -16.71
C GLU A 302 -18.11 7.49 -18.16
N LYS A 303 -17.70 8.36 -19.09
CA LYS A 303 -17.60 8.03 -20.52
C LYS A 303 -16.23 7.48 -20.91
N TYR A 304 -15.30 7.36 -19.97
CA TYR A 304 -13.96 6.88 -20.27
C TYR A 304 -13.99 5.37 -20.43
N ASP A 305 -13.51 4.89 -21.57
CA ASP A 305 -13.28 3.47 -21.78
C ASP A 305 -12.02 3.03 -21.04
N LEU A 306 -12.22 2.39 -19.88
CA LEU A 306 -11.12 1.94 -19.05
C LEU A 306 -10.40 0.72 -19.63
N THR A 307 -10.99 0.02 -20.61
CA THR A 307 -10.34 -1.13 -21.25
C THR A 307 -9.14 -0.72 -22.09
N VAL A 308 -9.09 0.54 -22.55
CA VAL A 308 -7.98 1.11 -23.33
C VAL A 308 -6.66 0.99 -22.56
N GLY A 309 -6.64 1.41 -21.30
CA GLY A 309 -5.43 1.36 -20.47
C GLY A 309 -4.96 -0.08 -20.23
N ASP A 310 -5.90 -0.97 -19.89
CA ASP A 310 -5.63 -2.40 -19.68
C ASP A 310 -5.05 -3.05 -20.96
N THR A 311 -5.60 -2.71 -22.13
CA THR A 311 -5.16 -3.24 -23.43
C THR A 311 -3.76 -2.77 -23.80
N ILE A 312 -3.45 -1.48 -23.59
CA ILE A 312 -2.11 -0.95 -23.83
C ILE A 312 -1.10 -1.68 -22.94
N ILE A 313 -1.34 -1.70 -21.63
CA ILE A 313 -0.42 -2.31 -20.66
C ILE A 313 -0.22 -3.81 -20.95
N LYS A 314 -1.30 -4.54 -21.28
CA LYS A 314 -1.22 -5.95 -21.67
C LYS A 314 -0.36 -6.13 -22.91
N THR A 315 -0.59 -5.34 -23.97
CA THR A 315 0.19 -5.42 -25.22
C THR A 315 1.68 -5.20 -24.96
N LEU A 316 2.03 -4.23 -24.12
CA LEU A 316 3.43 -3.95 -23.76
C LEU A 316 4.08 -5.13 -23.00
N ASN A 317 3.35 -5.73 -22.06
CA ASN A 317 3.83 -6.91 -21.34
C ASN A 317 3.99 -8.12 -22.26
N ASP A 318 3.03 -8.36 -23.17
CA ASP A 318 3.09 -9.46 -24.14
C ASP A 318 4.31 -9.31 -25.07
N MET A 319 4.66 -8.07 -25.43
CA MET A 319 5.86 -7.73 -26.20
C MET A 319 7.15 -7.67 -25.38
N LYS A 320 7.12 -8.07 -24.10
CA LYS A 320 8.28 -8.07 -23.20
C LYS A 320 8.95 -6.69 -23.05
N ILE A 321 8.18 -5.61 -23.19
CA ILE A 321 8.62 -4.27 -22.77
C ILE A 321 8.77 -4.29 -21.25
N SER A 322 9.88 -3.73 -20.76
CA SER A 322 10.25 -3.84 -19.36
C SER A 322 9.24 -3.12 -18.47
N LYS A 323 9.04 -3.66 -17.26
CA LYS A 323 8.20 -2.99 -16.25
C LYS A 323 8.69 -1.58 -15.93
N ASP A 324 10.00 -1.36 -15.97
CA ASP A 324 10.60 -0.04 -15.74
C ASP A 324 10.15 0.96 -16.82
N THR A 325 10.28 0.59 -18.09
CA THR A 325 9.81 1.39 -19.24
C THR A 325 8.31 1.70 -19.15
N ILE A 326 7.47 0.70 -18.84
CA ILE A 326 6.01 0.87 -18.73
C ILE A 326 5.64 1.86 -17.61
N ARG A 327 6.41 1.90 -16.52
CA ARG A 327 6.17 2.79 -15.37
C ARG A 327 6.50 4.25 -15.66
N HIS A 328 7.21 4.56 -16.74
CA HIS A 328 7.52 5.92 -17.12
C HIS A 328 6.49 6.52 -18.08
N ARG A 329 6.24 7.83 -17.96
CA ARG A 329 5.29 8.55 -18.84
C ARG A 329 5.68 8.48 -20.32
N TYR A 330 6.96 8.27 -20.61
CA TYR A 330 7.49 8.37 -21.97
C TYR A 330 6.90 7.32 -22.91
N MET A 331 6.62 6.12 -22.41
CA MET A 331 6.01 5.06 -23.21
C MET A 331 4.62 5.46 -23.69
N ILE A 332 3.72 5.85 -22.77
CA ILE A 332 2.37 6.27 -23.14
C ILE A 332 2.36 7.57 -23.96
N ASP A 333 3.31 8.48 -23.72
CA ASP A 333 3.46 9.70 -24.51
C ASP A 333 3.86 9.36 -25.96
N ALA A 334 4.81 8.45 -26.18
CA ALA A 334 5.20 7.99 -27.51
C ALA A 334 4.08 7.20 -28.22
N ILE A 335 3.34 6.35 -27.50
CA ILE A 335 2.16 5.64 -28.04
C ILE A 335 1.10 6.65 -28.50
N THR A 336 0.82 7.65 -27.66
CA THR A 336 -0.17 8.69 -27.99
C THR A 336 0.30 9.52 -29.18
N GLN A 337 1.60 9.82 -29.28
CA GLN A 337 2.18 10.52 -30.42
C GLN A 337 2.02 9.71 -31.71
N LEU A 338 2.32 8.41 -31.69
CA LEU A 338 2.13 7.53 -32.83
C LEU A 338 0.66 7.39 -33.20
N ALA A 339 -0.24 7.22 -32.24
CA ALA A 339 -1.67 7.14 -32.52
C ALA A 339 -2.24 8.43 -33.14
N ASN A 340 -1.59 9.57 -32.91
CA ASN A 340 -1.93 10.84 -33.53
C ASN A 340 -1.14 11.11 -34.83
N TYR A 341 -0.28 10.20 -35.28
CA TYR A 341 0.41 10.30 -36.55
C TYR A 341 -0.60 10.29 -37.70
N ALA A 342 -0.39 11.22 -38.63
CA ALA A 342 -1.19 11.40 -39.83
C ALA A 342 -0.28 11.20 -41.05
N PRO A 343 -0.33 10.01 -41.70
CA PRO A 343 0.44 9.76 -42.90
C PRO A 343 0.13 10.81 -43.97
N ASN A 344 1.16 11.31 -44.65
CA ASN A 344 1.05 12.32 -45.73
C ASN A 344 0.33 13.63 -45.38
N GLY A 345 0.16 13.95 -44.08
CA GLY A 345 -0.56 15.14 -43.65
C GLY A 345 -2.07 15.09 -43.88
N GLU A 346 -2.63 13.89 -44.08
CA GLU A 346 -4.07 13.68 -44.17
C GLU A 346 -4.76 13.97 -42.82
N ASP A 347 -6.03 14.38 -42.83
CA ASP A 347 -6.78 14.65 -41.59
C ASP A 347 -6.99 13.38 -40.73
N LYS A 348 -6.81 12.19 -41.32
CA LYS A 348 -7.05 10.91 -40.66
C LYS A 348 -5.79 10.43 -39.93
N LYS A 349 -5.87 10.43 -38.61
CA LYS A 349 -4.89 9.81 -37.71
C LYS A 349 -4.99 8.29 -37.75
N ILE A 350 -3.86 7.60 -37.57
CA ILE A 350 -3.84 6.13 -37.56
C ILE A 350 -4.63 5.53 -36.38
N GLY A 351 -4.71 6.23 -35.25
CA GLY A 351 -5.46 5.79 -34.08
C GLY A 351 -4.75 4.73 -33.23
N LEU A 352 -5.41 4.34 -32.14
CA LEU A 352 -4.83 3.42 -31.15
C LEU A 352 -4.72 1.99 -31.68
N ASP A 353 -5.74 1.49 -32.38
CA ASP A 353 -5.76 0.11 -32.86
C ASP A 353 -4.56 -0.18 -33.77
N GLU A 354 -4.30 0.71 -34.73
CA GLU A 354 -3.15 0.60 -35.63
C GLU A 354 -1.81 0.74 -34.88
N THR A 355 -1.76 1.61 -33.89
CA THR A 355 -0.58 1.76 -33.02
C THR A 355 -0.28 0.48 -32.25
N LEU A 356 -1.30 -0.16 -31.67
CA LEU A 356 -1.13 -1.42 -30.95
C LEU A 356 -0.76 -2.57 -31.87
N ASN A 357 -1.32 -2.62 -33.09
CA ASN A 357 -0.92 -3.59 -34.10
C ASN A 357 0.55 -3.41 -34.51
N THR A 358 1.00 -2.17 -34.66
CA THR A 358 2.41 -1.85 -34.90
C THR A 358 3.32 -2.31 -33.76
N ILE A 359 2.92 -2.08 -32.50
CA ILE A 359 3.71 -2.52 -31.34
C ILE A 359 3.85 -4.04 -31.32
N LYS A 360 2.80 -4.78 -31.69
CA LYS A 360 2.80 -6.25 -31.75
C LYS A 360 3.78 -6.83 -32.78
N THR A 361 4.23 -6.03 -33.75
CA THR A 361 5.17 -6.45 -34.79
C THR A 361 6.59 -5.93 -34.56
N LEU A 362 6.88 -5.29 -33.42
CA LEU A 362 8.24 -4.87 -33.08
C LEU A 362 9.16 -6.09 -32.97
N ASN A 363 10.32 -6.01 -33.60
CA ASN A 363 11.35 -7.05 -33.48
C ASN A 363 12.15 -6.91 -32.16
N GLU A 364 12.96 -7.94 -31.86
CA GLU A 364 13.74 -7.99 -30.63
C GLU A 364 14.74 -6.82 -30.49
N SER A 365 15.31 -6.34 -31.61
CA SER A 365 16.24 -5.22 -31.62
C SER A 365 15.55 -3.92 -31.17
N SER A 366 14.39 -3.60 -31.76
CA SER A 366 13.61 -2.41 -31.38
C SER A 366 13.13 -2.49 -29.93
N ILE A 367 12.69 -3.67 -29.47
CA ILE A 367 12.30 -3.89 -28.07
C ILE A 367 13.48 -3.61 -27.13
N ARG A 368 14.68 -4.08 -27.47
CA ARG A 368 15.90 -3.84 -26.70
C ARG A 368 16.23 -2.34 -26.65
N ILE A 369 16.18 -1.64 -27.78
CA ILE A 369 16.41 -0.19 -27.85
C ILE A 369 15.42 0.57 -26.95
N ILE A 370 14.14 0.23 -27.02
CA ILE A 370 13.08 0.83 -26.18
C ILE A 370 13.36 0.63 -24.69
N ASN A 371 13.81 -0.57 -24.30
CA ASN A 371 14.08 -0.91 -22.90
C ASN A 371 15.37 -0.27 -22.35
N GLU A 372 16.37 -0.03 -23.21
CA GLU A 372 17.70 0.47 -22.81
C GLU A 372 17.87 1.98 -23.03
N VAL A 373 16.83 2.71 -23.44
CA VAL A 373 16.91 4.13 -23.75
C VAL A 373 17.33 4.97 -22.53
N LYS A 374 18.29 5.88 -22.71
CA LYS A 374 18.87 6.69 -21.62
C LYS A 374 18.60 8.20 -21.74
N SER A 375 18.29 8.67 -22.94
CA SER A 375 18.02 10.08 -23.24
C SER A 375 17.01 10.18 -24.37
N ASP A 376 16.35 11.33 -24.49
CA ASP A 376 15.31 11.58 -25.50
C ASP A 376 14.22 10.49 -25.62
N HIS A 377 13.87 9.93 -24.46
CA HIS A 377 13.03 8.73 -24.32
C HIS A 377 11.81 8.72 -25.23
N VAL A 378 11.02 9.81 -25.27
CA VAL A 378 9.79 9.86 -26.08
C VAL A 378 10.10 9.73 -27.56
N ASN A 379 11.03 10.53 -28.08
CA ASN A 379 11.33 10.54 -29.51
C ASN A 379 12.02 9.25 -29.96
N THR A 380 12.91 8.67 -29.16
CA THR A 380 13.53 7.39 -29.50
C THR A 380 12.49 6.27 -29.55
N ILE A 381 11.65 6.14 -28.51
CA ILE A 381 10.58 5.12 -28.49
C ILE A 381 9.61 5.34 -29.65
N TYR A 382 9.19 6.58 -29.89
CA TYR A 382 8.35 6.95 -31.02
C TYR A 382 8.98 6.58 -32.36
N SER A 383 10.28 6.84 -32.54
CA SER A 383 11.00 6.57 -33.79
C SER A 383 11.08 5.08 -34.11
N GLU A 384 11.33 4.24 -33.10
CA GLU A 384 11.29 2.77 -33.26
C GLU A 384 9.90 2.31 -33.71
N MET A 385 8.84 2.77 -33.05
CA MET A 385 7.48 2.38 -33.40
C MET A 385 7.05 2.94 -34.77
N LEU A 386 7.41 4.18 -35.10
CA LEU A 386 7.13 4.78 -36.40
C LEU A 386 7.87 4.03 -37.52
N THR A 387 9.14 3.67 -37.30
CA THR A 387 9.91 2.89 -38.26
C THR A 387 9.24 1.54 -38.51
N GLN A 388 8.78 0.86 -37.45
CA GLN A 388 8.03 -0.37 -37.60
C GLN A 388 6.70 -0.18 -38.34
N TYR A 389 5.95 0.89 -38.04
CA TYR A 389 4.73 1.24 -38.77
C TYR A 389 4.99 1.41 -40.26
N LEU A 390 6.05 2.16 -40.63
CA LEU A 390 6.43 2.40 -42.02
C LEU A 390 6.86 1.10 -42.73
N LYS A 391 7.52 0.17 -42.03
CA LYS A 391 7.83 -1.17 -42.55
C LYS A 391 6.57 -1.99 -42.82
N ASN A 392 5.64 -2.02 -41.86
CA ASN A 392 4.37 -2.74 -41.99
C ASN A 392 3.56 -2.28 -43.21
N HIS A 393 3.71 -1.01 -43.59
CA HIS A 393 3.02 -0.40 -44.73
C HIS A 393 3.87 -0.33 -46.02
N GLY A 394 5.06 -0.97 -46.03
CA GLY A 394 5.92 -1.03 -47.21
C GLY A 394 6.53 0.31 -47.65
N VAL A 395 6.53 1.32 -46.77
CA VAL A 395 7.11 2.64 -47.05
C VAL A 395 8.64 2.59 -46.99
N ILE A 396 9.18 1.77 -46.09
CA ILE A 396 10.62 1.49 -45.98
C ILE A 396 10.85 -0.03 -46.01
N LYS A 397 11.94 -0.46 -46.65
CA LYS A 397 12.31 -1.88 -46.79
C LYS A 397 13.02 -2.36 -45.51
N GLU A 398 12.88 -3.65 -45.19
CA GLU A 398 13.75 -4.28 -44.19
C GLU A 398 15.20 -4.21 -44.69
N GLU A 399 16.12 -3.75 -43.84
CA GLU A 399 17.55 -3.92 -44.11
C GLU A 399 17.81 -5.42 -44.22
N GLN A 400 18.20 -5.86 -45.41
CA GLN A 400 18.71 -7.21 -45.60
C GLN A 400 19.98 -7.32 -44.76
N ALA A 401 19.92 -8.09 -43.68
CA ALA A 401 21.10 -8.46 -42.91
C ALA A 401 22.07 -9.18 -43.86
N ALA A 402 23.22 -8.55 -44.12
CA ALA A 402 24.35 -9.14 -44.83
C ALA A 402 25.21 -9.96 -43.87
#